data_AF-A0A7S1DPX9-F1
#
_entry.id   AF-A0A7S1DPX9-F1
#
_cell.length_a   1.000
_cell.length_b   1.000
_cell.length_c   1.000
_cell.angle_alpha   90.00
_cell.angle_beta   90.00
_cell.angle_gamma   90.00
#
_symmetry.space_group_name_H-M   'P 1'
#
loop_
_entity.id
_entity.type
_entity.pdbx_description
1 polymer ?
#
loop_
_entity_poly.entity_id
_entity_poly.type
_entity_poly.pdbx_seq_one_letter_code
_entity_poly.pdbx_strand_id
1 'polypeptide(L)'
;HTAREVEDVIRAEGAVPATIAVIGGHIRVGLTPDELQQLARSPDAMKLSRRDLPYAIATGKLGATTVAATMICAQLAGIEVFVTGGIGGVHRGAETSFDISADLQELARTPVAVVCAGAKSILDLALTLEYLETHGVPVLSIGQDNFAAFFTPDSGLKADFRIDTAEEQARFIRAK
;
A
#
# COMPACT_ATOMS: atom_id res chain seq x y z
N HIS A 1 -17.87 -6.05 1.87
CA HIS A 1 -17.90 -7.27 1.05
C HIS A 1 -16.50 -7.56 0.56
N THR A 2 -15.94 -6.68 -0.27
CA THR A 2 -14.59 -6.79 -0.86
C THR A 2 -13.46 -7.14 0.11
N ALA A 3 -13.39 -6.48 1.28
CA ALA A 3 -12.32 -6.79 2.24
C ALA A 3 -12.33 -8.26 2.71
N ARG A 4 -13.51 -8.86 2.90
CA ARG A 4 -13.63 -10.28 3.29
C ARG A 4 -13.26 -11.21 2.14
N GLU A 5 -13.70 -10.89 0.92
CA GLU A 5 -13.34 -11.66 -0.27
C GLU A 5 -11.82 -11.70 -0.49
N VAL A 6 -11.13 -10.57 -0.26
CA VAL A 6 -9.67 -10.53 -0.32
C VAL A 6 -9.03 -11.41 0.75
N GLU A 7 -9.52 -11.39 1.99
CA GLU A 7 -9.04 -12.30 3.04
C GLU A 7 -9.25 -13.77 2.65
N ASP A 8 -10.40 -14.11 2.07
CA ASP A 8 -10.74 -15.47 1.64
C ASP A 8 -9.82 -15.95 0.51
N VAL A 9 -9.51 -15.10 -0.48
CA VAL A 9 -8.54 -15.40 -1.54
C VAL A 9 -7.15 -15.67 -0.94
N ILE A 10 -6.68 -14.81 -0.03
CA ILE A 10 -5.37 -15.00 0.62
C ILE A 10 -5.32 -16.33 1.39
N ARG A 11 -6.42 -16.71 2.07
CA ARG A 11 -6.51 -18.00 2.77
C ARG A 11 -6.52 -19.19 1.82
N ALA A 12 -7.21 -19.08 0.69
CA ALA A 12 -7.27 -20.12 -0.33
C ALA A 12 -5.88 -20.42 -0.92
N GLU A 13 -5.03 -19.40 -1.03
CA GLU A 13 -3.62 -19.53 -1.45
C GLU A 13 -2.68 -19.97 -0.32
N GLY A 14 -3.20 -20.34 0.86
CA GLY A 14 -2.42 -20.88 1.98
C GLY A 14 -1.69 -19.82 2.83
N ALA A 15 -1.98 -18.53 2.63
CA ALA A 15 -1.43 -17.44 3.43
C ALA A 15 -2.39 -16.98 4.53
N VAL A 16 -1.87 -16.22 5.51
CA VAL A 16 -2.67 -15.65 6.60
C VAL A 16 -2.91 -14.16 6.33
N PRO A 17 -4.15 -13.72 6.06
CA PRO A 17 -4.44 -12.30 5.92
C PRO A 17 -4.38 -11.60 7.28
N ALA A 18 -3.86 -10.38 7.29
CA ALA A 18 -3.78 -9.52 8.46
C ALA A 18 -4.24 -8.11 8.09
N THR A 19 -5.55 -7.88 8.05
CA THR A 19 -6.10 -6.53 7.86
C THR A 19 -5.63 -5.62 9.01
N ILE A 20 -5.16 -4.41 8.71
CA ILE A 20 -4.57 -3.48 9.68
C ILE A 20 -5.46 -2.25 9.86
N ALA A 21 -5.65 -1.79 11.10
CA ALA A 21 -6.32 -0.55 11.44
C ALA A 21 -5.88 -0.02 12.82
N VAL A 22 -6.29 1.20 13.17
CA VAL A 22 -6.20 1.69 14.56
C VAL A 22 -7.58 1.63 15.20
N ILE A 23 -7.72 0.90 16.31
CA ILE A 23 -8.99 0.72 17.03
C ILE A 23 -8.74 0.92 18.52
N GLY A 24 -9.44 1.88 19.13
CA GLY A 24 -9.34 2.15 20.56
C GLY A 24 -7.93 2.57 21.00
N GLY A 25 -7.18 3.24 20.14
CA GLY A 25 -5.82 3.70 20.44
C GLY A 25 -4.73 2.64 20.22
N HIS A 26 -5.07 1.48 19.69
CA HIS A 26 -4.11 0.41 19.41
C HIS A 26 -4.01 0.13 17.91
N ILE A 27 -2.80 -0.10 17.43
CA ILE A 27 -2.57 -0.71 16.12
C ILE A 27 -3.04 -2.17 16.21
N ARG A 28 -4.03 -2.52 15.40
CA ARG A 28 -4.56 -3.88 15.27
C ARG A 28 -4.02 -4.48 13.97
N VAL A 29 -3.42 -5.66 14.07
CA VAL A 29 -2.89 -6.42 12.94
C VAL A 29 -3.60 -7.77 12.89
N GLY A 30 -4.48 -7.93 11.89
CA GLY A 30 -5.53 -8.94 11.91
C GLY A 30 -6.76 -8.40 12.63
N LEU A 31 -7.84 -8.17 11.88
CA LEU A 31 -9.12 -7.73 12.44
C LEU A 31 -10.07 -8.92 12.57
N THR A 32 -10.87 -8.90 13.63
CA THR A 32 -12.04 -9.77 13.73
C THR A 32 -13.12 -9.36 12.73
N PRO A 33 -14.08 -10.25 12.39
CA PRO A 33 -15.19 -9.91 11.50
C PRO A 33 -16.03 -8.70 11.95
N ASP A 34 -16.12 -8.49 13.26
CA ASP A 34 -16.85 -7.39 13.90
C ASP A 34 -16.07 -6.08 13.82
N GLU A 35 -14.76 -6.09 14.11
CA GLU A 35 -13.89 -4.92 13.95
C GLU A 35 -13.83 -4.48 12.47
N LEU A 36 -13.76 -5.42 11.54
CA LEU A 36 -13.80 -5.14 10.11
C LEU A 36 -15.14 -4.53 9.69
N GLN A 37 -16.25 -5.00 10.26
CA GLN A 37 -17.57 -4.42 10.02
C GLN A 37 -17.71 -3.03 10.65
N GLN A 38 -17.17 -2.82 11.85
CA GLN A 38 -17.14 -1.52 12.52
C GLN A 38 -16.39 -0.50 11.67
N LEU A 39 -15.19 -0.84 11.18
CA LEU A 39 -14.39 0.04 10.33
C LEU A 39 -15.13 0.39 9.03
N ALA A 40 -15.72 -0.61 8.37
CA ALA A 40 -16.43 -0.41 7.10
C ALA A 40 -17.71 0.45 7.23
N ARG A 41 -18.32 0.51 8.42
CA ARG A 41 -19.57 1.25 8.68
C ARG A 41 -19.35 2.59 9.35
N SER A 42 -18.13 2.94 9.74
CA SER A 42 -17.86 4.16 10.48
C SER A 42 -17.51 5.31 9.52
N PRO A 43 -18.42 6.29 9.29
CA PRO A 43 -18.11 7.47 8.48
C PRO A 43 -17.07 8.38 9.16
N ASP A 44 -16.96 8.28 10.48
CA ASP A 44 -16.05 9.09 11.29
C ASP A 44 -14.66 8.43 11.46
N ALA A 45 -14.44 7.25 10.87
CA ALA A 45 -13.12 6.62 10.88
C ALA A 45 -12.11 7.53 10.18
N MET A 46 -11.07 7.91 10.90
CA MET A 46 -10.01 8.75 10.35
C MET A 46 -9.26 8.00 9.26
N LYS A 47 -9.00 8.66 8.13
CA LYS A 47 -8.05 8.14 7.13
C LYS A 47 -6.64 8.45 7.62
N LEU A 48 -5.89 7.43 8.02
CA LEU A 48 -4.60 7.58 8.68
C LEU A 48 -3.44 7.41 7.71
N SER A 49 -2.69 8.49 7.47
CA SER A 49 -1.33 8.42 6.93
C SER A 49 -0.29 8.45 8.06
N ARG A 50 1.00 8.46 7.73
CA ARG A 50 2.12 8.48 8.68
C ARG A 50 1.95 9.55 9.78
N ARG A 51 1.55 10.76 9.39
CA ARG A 51 1.40 11.90 10.32
C ARG A 51 0.22 11.77 11.26
N ASP A 52 -0.80 11.00 10.88
CA ASP A 52 -2.07 10.90 11.59
C ASP A 52 -2.04 9.76 12.62
N LEU A 53 -1.19 8.76 12.40
CA LEU A 53 -1.04 7.59 13.29
C LEU A 53 -0.84 7.96 14.77
N PRO A 54 0.14 8.82 15.16
CA PRO A 54 0.34 9.16 16.56
C PRO A 54 -0.89 9.79 17.21
N TYR A 55 -1.61 10.64 16.46
CA TYR A 55 -2.80 11.30 16.96
C TYR A 55 -3.95 10.31 17.21
N ALA A 56 -4.22 9.42 16.25
CA ALA A 56 -5.28 8.41 16.40
C ALA A 56 -5.01 7.44 17.56
N ILE A 57 -3.75 7.02 17.70
CA ILE A 57 -3.29 6.16 18.81
C ILE A 57 -3.47 6.89 20.15
N ALA A 58 -2.91 8.09 20.28
CA ALA A 58 -2.93 8.84 21.54
C ALA A 58 -4.34 9.26 22.00
N THR A 59 -5.26 9.46 21.05
CA THR A 59 -6.64 9.91 21.35
C THR A 59 -7.67 8.78 21.34
N GLY A 60 -7.26 7.53 21.11
CA GLY A 60 -8.17 6.40 21.11
C GLY A 60 -9.11 6.33 19.90
N LYS A 61 -8.86 7.11 18.85
CA LYS A 61 -9.78 7.21 17.69
C LYS A 61 -9.70 5.98 16.80
N LEU A 62 -10.83 5.65 16.17
CA LEU A 62 -10.90 4.67 15.10
C LEU A 62 -10.29 5.27 13.82
N GLY A 63 -9.45 4.49 13.13
CA GLY A 63 -8.90 4.93 11.86
C GLY A 63 -8.51 3.81 10.90
N ALA A 64 -8.81 4.04 9.63
CA ALA A 64 -8.43 3.21 8.50
C ALA A 64 -7.07 3.67 7.97
N THR A 65 -6.09 2.76 7.91
CA THR A 65 -4.73 3.07 7.47
C THR A 65 -4.65 3.20 5.95
N THR A 66 -3.94 4.22 5.46
CA THR A 66 -3.53 4.31 4.05
C THR A 66 -2.39 3.31 3.77
N VAL A 67 -1.84 3.31 2.55
CA VAL A 67 -0.64 2.51 2.23
C VAL A 67 0.50 2.86 3.17
N ALA A 68 0.86 4.15 3.31
CA ALA A 68 1.92 4.58 4.21
C ALA A 68 1.74 4.07 5.66
N ALA A 69 0.56 4.29 6.26
CA ALA A 69 0.34 3.85 7.63
C ALA A 69 0.31 2.31 7.77
N THR A 70 -0.21 1.61 6.77
CA THR A 70 -0.25 0.14 6.76
C THR A 70 1.15 -0.44 6.67
N MET A 71 2.04 0.13 5.85
CA MET A 71 3.43 -0.29 5.73
C MET A 71 4.17 -0.17 7.08
N ILE A 72 4.02 0.97 7.77
CA ILE A 72 4.61 1.17 9.11
C ILE A 72 4.16 0.07 10.06
N CYS A 73 2.85 -0.18 10.13
CA CYS A 73 2.27 -1.17 11.03
C CYS A 73 2.67 -2.60 10.66
N ALA A 74 2.75 -2.92 9.37
CA ALA A 74 3.19 -4.20 8.86
C ALA A 74 4.64 -4.48 9.23
N GLN A 75 5.54 -3.50 9.05
CA GLN A 75 6.94 -3.60 9.46
C GLN A 75 7.05 -3.83 10.97
N LEU A 76 6.31 -3.08 11.79
CA LEU A 76 6.29 -3.25 13.25
C LEU A 76 5.83 -4.66 13.67
N ALA A 77 5.02 -5.32 12.86
CA ALA A 77 4.55 -6.69 13.06
C ALA A 77 5.41 -7.77 12.38
N GLY A 78 6.50 -7.38 11.69
CA GLY A 78 7.37 -8.32 10.96
C GLY A 78 6.73 -8.89 9.69
N ILE A 79 5.77 -8.19 9.08
CA ILE A 79 5.10 -8.58 7.83
C ILE A 79 5.83 -7.93 6.65
N GLU A 80 6.37 -8.75 5.75
CA GLU A 80 7.19 -8.28 4.60
C GLU A 80 6.37 -7.93 3.36
N VAL A 81 5.12 -8.38 3.26
CA VAL A 81 4.29 -8.25 2.04
C VAL A 81 2.92 -7.65 2.38
N PHE A 82 2.53 -6.64 1.60
CA PHE A 82 1.25 -5.97 1.71
C PHE A 82 0.60 -5.86 0.33
N VAL A 83 -0.69 -6.18 0.21
CA VAL A 83 -1.47 -6.03 -1.03
C VAL A 83 -2.50 -4.91 -0.91
N THR A 84 -2.62 -4.10 -1.96
CA THR A 84 -3.63 -3.05 -2.08
C THR A 84 -4.11 -2.91 -3.52
N GLY A 85 -5.18 -2.14 -3.74
CA GLY A 85 -5.64 -1.87 -5.10
C GLY A 85 -4.62 -1.03 -5.88
N GLY A 86 -4.23 0.12 -5.33
CA GLY A 86 -3.28 1.03 -5.96
C GLY A 86 -2.65 1.96 -4.94
N ILE A 87 -1.39 2.33 -5.15
CA ILE A 87 -0.67 3.25 -4.28
C ILE A 87 -1.13 4.70 -4.50
N GLY A 88 -0.84 5.59 -3.55
CA GLY A 88 -0.77 7.02 -3.83
C GLY A 88 0.47 7.36 -4.66
N GLY A 89 0.58 8.61 -5.09
CA GLY A 89 1.69 9.05 -5.94
C GLY A 89 1.76 10.56 -6.06
N VAL A 90 2.42 11.02 -7.11
CA VAL A 90 2.47 12.44 -7.46
C VAL A 90 1.14 12.82 -8.11
N HIS A 91 0.49 13.86 -7.62
CA HIS A 91 -0.76 14.34 -8.21
C HIS A 91 -0.47 15.15 -9.48
N ARG A 92 -1.43 15.22 -10.40
CA ARG A 92 -1.33 16.10 -11.57
C ARG A 92 -1.27 17.56 -11.11
N GLY A 93 -0.30 18.34 -11.60
CA GLY A 93 -0.06 19.72 -11.17
C GLY A 93 0.85 19.85 -9.93
N ALA A 94 1.44 18.74 -9.45
CA ALA A 94 2.32 18.73 -8.29
C ALA A 94 3.62 19.52 -8.48
N GLU A 95 4.03 19.80 -9.73
CA GLU A 95 5.15 20.70 -10.02
C GLU A 95 4.94 22.12 -9.48
N THR A 96 3.68 22.49 -9.22
CA THR A 96 3.31 23.77 -8.58
C THR A 96 2.70 23.58 -7.19
N SER A 97 1.80 22.59 -7.02
CA SER A 97 1.05 22.41 -5.77
C SER A 97 1.81 21.65 -4.68
N PHE A 98 2.81 20.85 -5.08
CA PHE A 98 3.52 19.91 -4.23
C PHE A 98 2.60 18.87 -3.55
N ASP A 99 1.43 18.59 -4.16
CA ASP A 99 0.53 17.52 -3.69
C ASP A 99 1.10 16.15 -4.07
N ILE A 100 1.89 15.58 -3.16
CA ILE A 100 2.60 14.32 -3.34
C ILE A 100 2.25 13.40 -2.17
N SER A 101 1.78 12.19 -2.47
CA SER A 101 1.40 11.23 -1.45
C SER A 101 2.58 10.83 -0.56
N ALA A 102 2.34 10.79 0.75
CA ALA A 102 3.28 10.24 1.73
C ALA A 102 3.59 8.75 1.50
N ASP A 103 2.77 8.04 0.71
CA ASP A 103 3.04 6.65 0.33
C ASP A 103 4.41 6.50 -0.35
N LEU A 104 4.82 7.47 -1.18
CA LEU A 104 6.12 7.42 -1.89
C LEU A 104 7.31 7.54 -0.92
N GLN A 105 7.18 8.41 0.09
CA GLN A 105 8.19 8.54 1.13
C GLN A 105 8.23 7.32 2.05
N GLU A 106 7.11 6.65 2.26
CA GLU A 106 7.09 5.43 3.07
C GLU A 106 7.71 4.25 2.32
N LEU A 107 7.43 4.11 1.02
CA LEU A 107 8.09 3.15 0.14
C LEU A 107 9.63 3.29 0.15
N ALA A 108 10.13 4.53 0.26
CA ALA A 108 11.56 4.80 0.33
C ALA A 108 12.23 4.41 1.68
N ARG A 109 11.45 4.11 2.72
CA ARG A 109 11.97 3.97 4.11
C ARG A 109 11.63 2.65 4.75
N THR A 110 10.53 2.03 4.35
CA THR A 110 9.95 0.89 5.06
C THR A 110 10.08 -0.37 4.23
N PRO A 111 10.80 -1.40 4.72
CA PRO A 111 11.07 -2.65 4.00
C PRO A 111 9.84 -3.56 3.97
N VAL A 112 8.80 -3.13 3.24
CA VAL A 112 7.58 -3.89 2.97
C VAL A 112 7.29 -3.82 1.47
N ALA A 113 7.18 -4.97 0.82
CA ALA A 113 6.81 -5.06 -0.59
C ALA A 113 5.32 -4.79 -0.76
N VAL A 114 4.97 -3.83 -1.61
CA VAL A 114 3.57 -3.46 -1.88
C VAL A 114 3.12 -4.00 -3.23
N VAL A 115 2.25 -5.01 -3.22
CA VAL A 115 1.60 -5.57 -4.41
C VAL A 115 0.38 -4.71 -4.75
N CYS A 116 0.34 -4.16 -5.96
CA CYS A 116 -0.74 -3.28 -6.40
C CYS A 116 -0.93 -3.28 -7.92
N ALA A 117 -2.04 -2.72 -8.41
CA ALA A 117 -2.27 -2.44 -9.83
C ALA A 117 -1.61 -1.11 -10.26
N GLY A 118 -0.48 -0.75 -9.68
CA GLY A 118 0.21 0.53 -9.89
C GLY A 118 -0.37 1.68 -9.06
N ALA A 119 -0.17 2.91 -9.53
CA ALA A 119 -0.69 4.11 -8.87
C ALA A 119 -2.11 4.46 -9.37
N LYS A 120 -2.95 5.01 -8.48
CA LYS A 120 -4.35 5.35 -8.81
C LYS A 120 -4.44 6.23 -10.07
N SER A 121 -5.43 5.96 -10.92
CA SER A 121 -5.59 6.58 -12.25
C SER A 121 -5.75 8.11 -12.29
N ILE A 122 -6.01 8.73 -11.14
CA ILE A 122 -6.13 10.20 -10.98
C ILE A 122 -4.77 10.90 -10.87
N LEU A 123 -3.68 10.14 -10.74
CA LEU A 123 -2.34 10.64 -10.47
C LEU A 123 -1.56 10.89 -11.77
N ASP A 124 -0.39 11.52 -11.62
CA ASP A 124 0.62 11.62 -12.66
C ASP A 124 1.58 10.44 -12.56
N LEU A 125 1.46 9.48 -13.47
CA LEU A 125 2.24 8.23 -13.41
C LEU A 125 3.71 8.47 -13.77
N ALA A 126 3.99 9.36 -14.72
CA ALA A 126 5.36 9.65 -15.14
C ALA A 126 6.12 10.30 -13.98
N LEU A 127 5.55 11.35 -13.36
CA LEU A 127 6.18 11.97 -12.19
C LEU A 127 6.24 11.03 -10.99
N THR A 128 5.28 10.11 -10.84
CA THR A 128 5.34 9.10 -9.77
C THR A 128 6.52 8.15 -9.96
N LEU A 129 6.75 7.64 -11.17
CA LEU A 129 7.89 6.76 -11.45
C LEU A 129 9.24 7.49 -11.27
N GLU A 130 9.37 8.70 -11.79
CA GLU A 130 10.56 9.55 -11.59
C GLU A 130 10.84 9.81 -10.10
N TYR A 131 9.79 10.01 -9.31
CA TYR A 131 9.92 10.21 -7.87
C TYR A 131 10.42 8.95 -7.15
N LEU A 132 9.91 7.77 -7.53
CA LEU A 132 10.32 6.48 -6.99
C LEU A 132 11.78 6.19 -7.36
N GLU A 133 12.16 6.41 -8.62
CA GLU A 133 13.55 6.30 -9.10
C GLU A 133 14.49 7.17 -8.27
N THR A 134 14.13 8.46 -8.11
CA THR A 134 14.92 9.43 -7.31
C THR A 134 15.18 8.96 -5.88
N HIS A 135 14.22 8.23 -5.28
CA HIS A 135 14.32 7.73 -3.91
C HIS A 135 14.81 6.28 -3.82
N GLY A 136 15.22 5.68 -4.94
CA GLY A 136 15.75 4.33 -5.00
C GLY A 136 14.72 3.24 -4.66
N VAL A 137 13.43 3.50 -4.89
CA VAL A 137 12.37 2.51 -4.72
C VAL A 137 12.22 1.70 -6.01
N PRO A 138 12.52 0.38 -6.01
CA PRO A 138 12.39 -0.43 -7.21
C PRO A 138 10.92 -0.67 -7.58
N VAL A 139 10.60 -0.57 -8.86
CA VAL A 139 9.29 -0.87 -9.43
C VAL A 139 9.37 -2.15 -10.25
N LEU A 140 8.58 -3.16 -9.85
CA LEU A 140 8.51 -4.45 -10.52
C LEU A 140 7.20 -4.58 -11.31
N SER A 141 7.28 -5.04 -12.56
CA SER A 141 6.14 -5.48 -13.36
C SER A 141 6.07 -7.01 -13.44
N ILE A 142 4.85 -7.53 -13.65
CA ILE A 142 4.57 -8.98 -13.72
C ILE A 142 3.84 -9.26 -15.03
N GLY A 143 4.38 -10.18 -15.84
CA GLY A 143 3.80 -10.62 -17.11
C GLY A 143 3.91 -9.61 -18.27
N GLN A 144 4.45 -8.43 -18.01
CA GLN A 144 4.62 -7.34 -18.97
C GLN A 144 5.79 -6.43 -18.55
N ASP A 145 6.27 -5.58 -19.45
CA ASP A 145 7.40 -4.68 -19.17
C ASP A 145 6.95 -3.31 -18.62
N ASN A 146 5.68 -2.96 -18.85
CA ASN A 146 5.15 -1.66 -18.48
C ASN A 146 4.48 -1.68 -17.11
N PHE A 147 4.56 -0.54 -16.43
CA PHE A 147 3.86 -0.25 -15.18
C PHE A 147 2.34 -0.22 -15.41
N ALA A 148 1.57 -0.72 -14.45
CA ALA A 148 0.11 -0.72 -14.53
C ALA A 148 -0.50 0.65 -14.18
N ALA A 149 -1.59 1.03 -14.85
CA ALA A 149 -2.30 2.30 -14.64
C ALA A 149 -3.64 2.09 -13.90
N PHE A 150 -3.64 1.29 -12.84
CA PHE A 150 -4.79 0.94 -12.01
C PHE A 150 -5.88 0.18 -12.78
N PHE A 151 -6.74 0.88 -13.52
CA PHE A 151 -7.80 0.26 -14.33
C PHE A 151 -7.31 -0.28 -15.67
N THR A 152 -6.17 0.22 -16.16
CA THR A 152 -5.55 -0.24 -17.41
C THR A 152 -4.31 -1.05 -17.10
N PRO A 153 -4.16 -2.28 -17.65
CA PRO A 153 -2.97 -3.09 -17.43
C PRO A 153 -1.68 -2.43 -17.89
N ASP A 154 -1.73 -1.65 -18.97
CA ASP A 154 -0.57 -1.00 -19.59
C ASP A 154 -0.69 0.53 -19.53
N SER A 155 0.28 1.18 -18.88
CA SER A 155 0.41 2.65 -18.85
C SER A 155 1.20 3.23 -20.02
N GLY A 156 1.92 2.40 -20.78
CA GLY A 156 2.94 2.82 -21.74
C GLY A 156 4.26 3.27 -21.11
N LEU A 157 4.37 3.28 -19.77
CA LEU A 157 5.58 3.63 -19.04
C LEU A 157 6.25 2.36 -18.53
N LYS A 158 7.57 2.25 -18.68
CA LYS A 158 8.33 1.07 -18.24
C LYS A 158 8.44 0.99 -16.72
N ALA A 159 8.35 -0.22 -16.17
CA ALA A 159 8.86 -0.50 -14.84
C ALA A 159 10.39 -0.66 -14.88
N ASP A 160 11.06 -0.67 -13.72
CA ASP A 160 12.51 -0.86 -13.65
C ASP A 160 12.90 -2.29 -14.04
N PHE A 161 12.14 -3.26 -13.54
CA PHE A 161 12.39 -4.67 -13.75
C PHE A 161 11.09 -5.43 -13.99
N ARG A 162 11.18 -6.47 -14.80
CA ARG A 162 10.13 -7.47 -14.93
C ARG A 162 10.55 -8.74 -14.19
N ILE A 163 9.73 -9.20 -13.26
CA ILE A 163 9.96 -10.45 -12.50
C ILE A 163 8.64 -11.19 -12.40
N ASP A 164 8.51 -12.30 -13.13
CA ASP A 164 7.22 -12.93 -13.39
C ASP A 164 6.82 -13.99 -12.36
N THR A 165 7.77 -14.49 -11.55
CA THR A 165 7.49 -15.55 -10.56
C THR A 165 7.57 -15.05 -9.13
N ALA A 166 6.66 -15.51 -8.28
CA ALA A 166 6.66 -15.20 -6.85
C ALA A 166 7.97 -15.63 -6.15
N GLU A 167 8.57 -16.74 -6.59
CA GLU A 167 9.85 -17.24 -6.09
C GLU A 167 11.01 -16.25 -6.36
N GLU A 168 11.07 -15.69 -7.57
CA GLU A 168 12.07 -14.67 -7.93
C GLU A 168 11.80 -13.35 -7.23
N GLN A 169 10.52 -12.95 -7.13
CA GLN A 169 10.13 -11.75 -6.39
C GLN A 169 10.54 -11.86 -4.91
N ALA A 170 10.31 -13.00 -4.27
CA ALA A 170 10.72 -13.24 -2.89
C ALA A 170 12.25 -13.19 -2.72
N ARG A 171 13.02 -13.76 -3.67
CA ARG A 171 14.48 -13.63 -3.68
C ARG A 171 14.91 -12.17 -3.83
N PHE A 172 14.27 -11.42 -4.72
CA PHE A 172 14.56 -9.99 -4.94
C PHE A 172 14.28 -9.16 -3.68
N ILE A 173 13.11 -9.34 -3.06
CA ILE A 173 12.70 -8.63 -1.84
C ILE A 173 13.69 -8.86 -0.69
N ARG A 174 14.22 -10.09 -0.57
CA ARG A 174 15.17 -10.48 0.48
C ARG A 174 16.63 -10.28 0.12
N ALA A 175 16.93 -9.81 -1.08
CA ALA A 175 18.29 -9.56 -1.51
C ALA A 175 18.78 -8.21 -0.96
N LYS A 176 19.14 -8.19 0.33
CA LYS A 176 20.10 -7.28 1.01
C LYS A 176 19.97 -7.42 2.52
#